data_AF-A0A149UQW6-F1
#
_entry.id   AF-A0A149UQW6-F1
#
_cell.length_a   1.000
_cell.length_b   1.000
_cell.length_c   1.000
_cell.angle_alpha   90.00
_cell.angle_beta   90.00
_cell.angle_gamma   90.00
#
_symmetry.space_group_name_H-M   'P 1'
#
loop_
_entity.id
_entity.type
_entity.pdbx_description
1 polymer ?
#
loop_
_entity_poly.entity_id
_entity_poly.type
_entity_poly.pdbx_seq_one_letter_code
_entity_poly.pdbx_strand_id
1 'polypeptide(L)'
;MVIDNNELKATSSGNTFSYARMSDGERIALILIAEVIAAKPSSVFLIDEPELHLHRLIVTPLIATLIKSRPDCEFVISTHELDLPTSFAKSRICIVRSVTWNNNGDVKHWDLDIVDRPDELPEELATDILGSRRRVLFTEGSSTSLDVPMYSVLFPKVSIRPKGSCKNVQQAVAGIRSTNSLHHTEAFGLVDNDGMSEQTIEEFQSESIYPLSVFSVESLYYDADVLAAVAKWQAVSCEADEEKQANIVEALLANIVTDGIIAASKQGTAEHLAGRLAERQVRDAFLSQMPKREDLAAATSQDLQVNALSPYPTEIERFQTMLTARDLYGIIARYPVRHSGILGAIAKALKFQGRSDYEATAIARISTDGVLRDKLLIKLAPLSTAISA
;
A
#
# COMPACT_ATOMS: atom_id res chain seq x y z
N MET A 1 9.94 -39.16 -15.58
CA MET A 1 9.63 -40.41 -14.86
C MET A 1 10.25 -41.58 -15.59
N VAL A 2 10.49 -42.68 -14.89
CA VAL A 2 11.05 -43.91 -15.45
C VAL A 2 10.29 -45.11 -14.90
N ILE A 3 10.07 -46.11 -15.73
CA ILE A 3 9.56 -47.42 -15.28
C ILE A 3 10.78 -48.28 -14.96
N ASP A 4 10.89 -48.71 -13.71
CA ASP A 4 11.99 -49.56 -13.23
C ASP A 4 11.42 -50.64 -12.32
N ASN A 5 11.71 -51.91 -12.62
CA ASN A 5 11.15 -53.09 -11.95
C ASN A 5 9.60 -53.09 -11.85
N ASN A 6 8.91 -52.73 -12.94
CA ASN A 6 7.45 -52.59 -12.98
C ASN A 6 6.86 -51.55 -12.00
N GLU A 7 7.70 -50.71 -11.39
CA GLU A 7 7.26 -49.59 -10.56
C GLU A 7 7.51 -48.27 -11.28
N LEU A 8 6.54 -47.35 -11.14
CA LEU A 8 6.68 -45.99 -11.60
C LEU A 8 7.57 -45.20 -10.63
N LYS A 9 8.70 -44.69 -11.13
CA LYS A 9 9.67 -43.91 -10.33
C LYS A 9 9.84 -42.49 -10.87
N ALA A 10 9.99 -41.54 -9.96
CA ALA A 10 10.29 -40.15 -10.25
C ALA A 10 11.81 -39.92 -10.18
N THR A 11 12.32 -39.00 -11.00
CA THR A 11 13.74 -38.60 -10.98
C THR A 11 13.81 -37.10 -10.73
N SER A 12 14.53 -36.70 -9.68
CA SER A 12 14.80 -35.29 -9.37
C SER A 12 16.26 -35.15 -8.97
N SER A 13 16.94 -34.15 -9.54
CA SER A 13 18.37 -33.86 -9.29
C SER A 13 19.29 -35.09 -9.38
N GLY A 14 19.03 -35.99 -10.33
CA GLY A 14 19.81 -37.22 -10.56
C GLY A 14 19.46 -38.40 -9.65
N ASN A 15 18.55 -38.23 -8.67
CA ASN A 15 18.10 -39.30 -7.79
C ASN A 15 16.74 -39.86 -8.22
N THR A 16 16.64 -41.18 -8.30
CA THR A 16 15.39 -41.89 -8.62
C THR A 16 14.72 -42.38 -7.34
N PHE A 17 13.44 -42.06 -7.15
CA PHE A 17 12.66 -42.40 -5.97
C PHE A 17 11.25 -42.87 -6.33
N SER A 18 10.61 -43.62 -5.42
CA SER A 18 9.23 -44.09 -5.59
C SER A 18 8.26 -42.93 -5.72
N TYR A 19 7.27 -43.04 -6.61
CA TYR A 19 6.20 -42.05 -6.77
C TYR A 19 5.51 -41.68 -5.45
N ALA A 20 5.48 -42.59 -4.46
CA ALA A 20 4.90 -42.37 -3.14
C ALA A 20 5.57 -41.23 -2.35
N ARG A 21 6.79 -40.81 -2.73
CA ARG A 21 7.51 -39.70 -2.11
C ARG A 21 7.30 -38.35 -2.80
N MET A 22 6.47 -38.30 -3.86
CA MET A 22 6.06 -37.06 -4.50
C MET A 22 5.06 -36.31 -3.61
N SER A 23 5.04 -34.97 -3.71
CA SER A 23 4.01 -34.18 -3.04
C SER A 23 2.60 -34.58 -3.52
N ASP A 24 1.58 -34.32 -2.70
CA ASP A 24 0.19 -34.65 -3.06
C ASP A 24 -0.21 -33.99 -4.40
N GLY A 25 0.18 -32.74 -4.61
CA GLY A 25 -0.06 -32.02 -5.85
C GLY A 25 0.62 -32.65 -7.06
N GLU A 26 1.90 -33.01 -6.97
CA GLU A 26 2.62 -33.67 -8.07
C GLU A 26 2.01 -35.03 -8.42
N ARG A 27 1.52 -35.79 -7.42
CA ARG A 27 0.83 -37.07 -7.66
C ARG A 27 -0.49 -36.87 -8.38
N ILE A 28 -1.30 -35.91 -7.94
CA ILE A 28 -2.59 -35.58 -8.57
C ILE A 28 -2.40 -35.09 -10.00
N ALA A 29 -1.42 -34.20 -10.24
CA ALA A 29 -1.08 -33.75 -11.58
C ALA A 29 -0.73 -34.92 -12.50
N LEU A 30 0.10 -35.85 -12.02
CA LEU A 30 0.50 -37.02 -12.80
C LEU A 30 -0.68 -37.94 -13.14
N ILE A 31 -1.58 -38.18 -12.18
CA ILE A 31 -2.78 -38.99 -12.39
C ILE A 31 -3.68 -38.32 -13.43
N LEU A 32 -3.95 -37.02 -13.29
CA LEU A 32 -4.76 -36.25 -14.23
C LEU A 32 -4.18 -36.30 -15.65
N ILE A 33 -2.85 -36.13 -15.78
CA ILE A 33 -2.17 -36.25 -17.07
C ILE A 33 -2.38 -37.64 -17.67
N ALA A 34 -2.17 -38.69 -16.88
CA ALA A 34 -2.28 -40.07 -17.34
C ALA A 34 -3.71 -40.40 -17.79
N GLU A 35 -4.72 -40.00 -17.01
CA GLU A 35 -6.13 -40.21 -17.34
C GLU A 35 -6.53 -39.49 -18.63
N VAL A 36 -6.12 -38.21 -18.77
CA VAL A 36 -6.45 -37.43 -19.96
C VAL A 36 -5.77 -37.96 -21.21
N ILE A 37 -4.50 -38.33 -21.12
CA ILE A 37 -3.75 -38.87 -22.27
C ILE A 37 -4.28 -40.25 -22.67
N ALA A 38 -4.61 -41.12 -21.70
CA ALA A 38 -5.04 -42.48 -21.97
C ALA A 38 -6.54 -42.60 -22.37
N ALA A 39 -7.31 -41.53 -22.23
CA ALA A 39 -8.75 -41.57 -22.51
C ALA A 39 -9.06 -41.85 -23.99
N LYS A 40 -10.21 -42.47 -24.21
CA LYS A 40 -10.76 -42.69 -25.56
C LYS A 40 -11.10 -41.35 -26.23
N PRO A 41 -11.19 -41.30 -27.58
CA PRO A 41 -11.69 -40.12 -28.27
C PRO A 41 -13.12 -39.77 -27.84
N SER A 42 -13.45 -38.47 -27.86
CA SER A 42 -14.78 -37.94 -27.47
C SER A 42 -15.19 -38.22 -26.02
N SER A 43 -14.21 -38.42 -25.14
CA SER A 43 -14.45 -38.44 -23.69
C SER A 43 -14.75 -37.03 -23.17
N VAL A 44 -15.57 -36.95 -22.12
CA VAL A 44 -15.85 -35.72 -21.36
C VAL A 44 -15.17 -35.82 -20.01
N PHE A 45 -14.35 -34.83 -19.65
CA PHE A 45 -13.73 -34.72 -18.34
C PHE A 45 -14.47 -33.72 -17.47
N LEU A 46 -14.83 -34.14 -16.26
CA LEU A 46 -15.37 -33.28 -15.20
C LEU A 46 -14.27 -33.11 -14.15
N ILE A 47 -13.76 -31.90 -13.99
CA ILE A 47 -12.67 -31.59 -13.06
C ILE A 47 -13.19 -30.60 -12.03
N ASP A 48 -13.14 -30.99 -10.75
CA ASP A 48 -13.63 -30.17 -9.64
C ASP A 48 -12.47 -29.57 -8.85
N GLU A 49 -12.48 -28.24 -8.69
CA GLU A 49 -11.51 -27.41 -7.96
C GLU A 49 -10.04 -27.90 -8.05
N PRO A 50 -9.44 -27.94 -9.24
CA PRO A 50 -8.09 -28.48 -9.44
C PRO A 50 -7.00 -27.75 -8.63
N GLU A 51 -7.27 -26.52 -8.18
CA GLU A 51 -6.42 -25.70 -7.31
C GLU A 51 -6.37 -26.13 -5.84
N LEU A 52 -7.28 -26.98 -5.35
CA LEU A 52 -7.27 -27.42 -3.94
C LEU A 52 -5.98 -28.16 -3.57
N HIS A 53 -5.37 -28.84 -4.52
CA HIS A 53 -4.20 -29.70 -4.28
C HIS A 53 -2.96 -29.30 -5.07
N LEU A 54 -3.06 -28.28 -5.92
CA LEU A 54 -1.98 -27.82 -6.78
C LEU A 54 -1.85 -26.30 -6.67
N HIS A 55 -0.61 -25.82 -6.54
CA HIS A 55 -0.37 -24.39 -6.54
C HIS A 55 -0.89 -23.77 -7.84
N ARG A 56 -1.69 -22.69 -7.76
CA ARG A 56 -2.37 -22.05 -8.90
C ARG A 56 -1.51 -21.82 -10.15
N LEU A 57 -0.25 -21.44 -9.96
CA LEU A 57 0.70 -21.19 -11.06
C LEU A 57 1.02 -22.44 -11.90
N ILE A 58 0.69 -23.64 -11.41
CA ILE A 58 0.90 -24.92 -12.08
C ILE A 58 -0.42 -25.40 -12.72
N VAL A 59 -1.55 -25.22 -12.03
CA VAL A 59 -2.88 -25.68 -12.46
C VAL A 59 -3.25 -25.12 -13.82
N THR A 60 -3.17 -23.79 -13.98
CA THR A 60 -3.61 -23.13 -15.22
C THR A 60 -2.80 -23.59 -16.43
N PRO A 61 -1.44 -23.59 -16.42
CA PRO A 61 -0.65 -24.13 -17.52
C PRO A 61 -0.87 -25.61 -17.78
N LEU A 62 -1.04 -26.43 -16.73
CA LEU A 62 -1.22 -27.87 -16.85
C LEU A 62 -2.52 -28.19 -17.59
N ILE A 63 -3.65 -27.67 -17.10
CA ILE A 63 -4.96 -27.87 -17.71
C ILE A 63 -4.97 -27.33 -19.14
N ALA A 64 -4.38 -26.14 -19.34
CA ALA A 64 -4.30 -25.56 -20.67
C ALA A 64 -3.55 -26.45 -21.67
N THR A 65 -2.50 -27.13 -21.21
CA THR A 65 -1.73 -28.07 -22.02
C THR A 65 -2.52 -29.35 -22.30
N LEU A 66 -3.24 -29.87 -21.32
CA LEU A 66 -4.06 -31.08 -21.48
C LEU A 66 -5.20 -30.89 -22.49
N ILE A 67 -5.94 -29.78 -22.38
CA ILE A 67 -7.00 -29.42 -23.33
C ILE A 67 -6.46 -29.29 -24.75
N LYS A 68 -5.30 -28.61 -24.92
CA LYS A 68 -4.65 -28.49 -26.23
C LYS A 68 -4.16 -29.82 -26.80
N SER A 69 -3.77 -30.76 -25.93
CA SER A 69 -3.26 -32.07 -26.34
C SER A 69 -4.37 -33.05 -26.75
N ARG A 70 -5.61 -32.81 -26.30
CA ARG A 70 -6.80 -33.64 -26.59
C ARG A 70 -7.94 -32.78 -27.14
N PRO A 71 -7.78 -32.17 -28.34
CA PRO A 71 -8.84 -31.37 -28.97
C PRO A 71 -10.07 -32.21 -29.37
N ASP A 72 -9.97 -33.53 -29.31
CA ASP A 72 -11.02 -34.50 -29.55
C ASP A 72 -11.90 -34.81 -28.32
N CYS A 73 -11.55 -34.27 -27.16
CA CYS A 73 -12.29 -34.42 -25.90
C CYS A 73 -12.89 -33.09 -25.42
N GLU A 74 -13.88 -33.18 -24.53
CA GLU A 74 -14.50 -32.03 -23.88
C GLU A 74 -14.12 -31.94 -22.40
N PHE A 75 -14.09 -30.72 -21.86
CA PHE A 75 -13.67 -30.45 -20.49
C PHE A 75 -14.67 -29.50 -19.83
N VAL A 76 -15.19 -29.90 -18.67
CA VAL A 76 -16.00 -29.08 -17.78
C VAL A 76 -15.25 -28.95 -16.47
N ILE A 77 -14.95 -27.71 -16.08
CA ILE A 77 -14.08 -27.43 -14.94
C ILE A 77 -14.78 -26.49 -13.98
N SER A 78 -14.94 -26.92 -12.73
CA SER A 78 -15.33 -26.06 -11.62
C SER A 78 -14.07 -25.46 -11.00
N THR A 79 -14.02 -24.14 -10.82
CA THR A 79 -12.83 -23.45 -10.29
C THR A 79 -13.17 -22.09 -9.70
N HIS A 80 -12.36 -21.68 -8.73
CA HIS A 80 -12.29 -20.33 -8.18
C HIS A 80 -11.14 -19.50 -8.80
N GLU A 81 -10.36 -20.06 -9.71
CA GLU A 81 -9.27 -19.35 -10.40
C GLU A 81 -9.80 -18.63 -11.65
N LEU A 82 -10.02 -17.32 -11.55
CA LEU A 82 -10.51 -16.47 -12.66
C LEU A 82 -9.56 -16.41 -13.86
N ASP A 83 -8.27 -16.73 -13.67
CA ASP A 83 -7.27 -16.76 -14.73
C ASP A 83 -7.35 -18.05 -15.59
N LEU A 84 -8.06 -19.07 -15.10
CA LEU A 84 -8.18 -20.33 -15.85
C LEU A 84 -9.01 -20.10 -17.12
N PRO A 85 -10.23 -19.54 -17.10
CA PRO A 85 -11.00 -19.29 -18.31
C PRO A 85 -10.32 -18.37 -19.34
N THR A 86 -9.55 -17.38 -18.89
CA THR A 86 -8.86 -16.40 -19.76
C THR A 86 -7.74 -17.04 -20.59
N SER A 87 -7.22 -18.19 -20.15
CA SER A 87 -6.17 -18.94 -20.85
C SER A 87 -6.66 -19.65 -22.13
N PHE A 88 -7.96 -19.59 -22.44
CA PHE A 88 -8.60 -20.32 -23.54
C PHE A 88 -9.36 -19.40 -24.48
N ALA A 89 -9.05 -19.45 -25.77
CA ALA A 89 -9.72 -18.62 -26.79
C ALA A 89 -11.15 -19.07 -27.13
N LYS A 90 -11.57 -20.27 -26.70
CA LYS A 90 -12.88 -20.87 -26.96
C LYS A 90 -13.41 -21.58 -25.71
N SER A 91 -13.57 -20.83 -24.63
CA SER A 91 -14.23 -21.30 -23.41
C SER A 91 -15.58 -20.60 -23.26
N ARG A 92 -16.58 -21.34 -22.78
CA ARG A 92 -17.83 -20.76 -22.28
C ARG A 92 -17.79 -20.85 -20.77
N ILE A 93 -18.09 -19.74 -20.10
CA ILE A 93 -18.07 -19.66 -18.65
C ILE A 93 -19.52 -19.72 -18.16
N CYS A 94 -19.78 -20.64 -17.25
CA CYS A 94 -21.07 -20.75 -16.56
C CYS A 94 -20.88 -20.29 -15.11
N ILE A 95 -21.51 -19.19 -14.74
CA ILE A 95 -21.46 -18.63 -13.39
C ILE A 95 -22.71 -19.12 -12.65
N VAL A 96 -22.52 -19.88 -11.59
CA VAL A 96 -23.63 -20.34 -10.75
C VAL A 96 -23.96 -19.29 -9.70
N ARG A 97 -25.17 -18.71 -9.76
CA ARG A 97 -25.63 -17.67 -8.82
C ARG A 97 -26.36 -18.25 -7.62
N SER A 98 -27.35 -19.11 -7.88
CA SER A 98 -28.16 -19.70 -6.83
C SER A 98 -28.81 -21.00 -7.26
N VAL A 99 -29.23 -21.78 -6.27
CA VAL A 99 -29.99 -23.02 -6.46
C VAL A 99 -31.26 -22.96 -5.65
N THR A 100 -32.39 -23.13 -6.32
CA THR A 100 -33.67 -23.32 -5.65
C THR A 100 -33.91 -24.82 -5.47
N TRP A 101 -34.22 -25.21 -4.23
CA TRP A 101 -34.48 -26.60 -3.87
C TRP A 101 -35.98 -26.84 -3.69
N ASN A 102 -36.44 -28.03 -4.05
CA ASN A 102 -37.76 -28.51 -3.70
C ASN A 102 -37.79 -28.98 -2.23
N ASN A 103 -38.98 -29.07 -1.64
CA ASN A 103 -39.16 -29.52 -0.25
C ASN A 103 -38.70 -30.97 -0.01
N ASN A 104 -38.52 -31.76 -1.08
CA ASN A 104 -38.01 -33.13 -1.03
C ASN A 104 -36.48 -33.23 -1.16
N GLY A 105 -35.76 -32.11 -1.25
CA GLY A 105 -34.31 -32.06 -1.39
C GLY A 105 -33.79 -32.16 -2.83
N ASP A 106 -34.67 -32.28 -3.82
CA ASP A 106 -34.26 -32.26 -5.23
C ASP A 106 -34.05 -30.82 -5.71
N VAL A 107 -33.07 -30.61 -6.60
CA VAL A 107 -32.88 -29.30 -7.22
C VAL A 107 -34.07 -28.98 -8.12
N LYS A 108 -34.67 -27.80 -7.91
CA LYS A 108 -35.77 -27.28 -8.73
C LYS A 108 -35.25 -26.43 -9.90
N HIS A 109 -34.33 -25.51 -9.62
CA HIS A 109 -33.85 -24.55 -10.59
C HIS A 109 -32.42 -24.09 -10.24
N TRP A 110 -31.58 -24.00 -11.27
CA TRP A 110 -30.27 -23.36 -11.20
C TRP A 110 -30.37 -22.00 -11.88
N ASP A 111 -29.94 -20.97 -11.16
CA ASP A 111 -29.78 -19.62 -11.70
C ASP A 111 -28.33 -19.46 -12.17
N LEU A 112 -28.14 -19.26 -13.48
CA LEU A 112 -26.85 -19.32 -14.15
C LEU A 112 -26.68 -18.14 -15.10
N ASP A 113 -25.54 -17.45 -15.04
CA ASP A 113 -25.10 -16.54 -16.10
C ASP A 113 -24.15 -17.29 -17.04
N ILE A 114 -24.34 -17.11 -18.35
CA ILE A 114 -23.42 -17.64 -19.36
C ILE A 114 -22.66 -16.49 -19.98
N VAL A 115 -21.33 -16.57 -19.92
CA VAL A 115 -20.43 -15.59 -20.51
C VAL A 115 -19.61 -16.29 -21.60
N ASP A 116 -19.70 -15.79 -22.83
CA ASP A 116 -19.02 -16.39 -23.98
C ASP A 116 -17.55 -15.94 -24.11
N ARG A 117 -17.15 -14.88 -23.40
CA ARG A 117 -15.77 -14.36 -23.42
C ARG A 117 -15.25 -13.99 -22.02
N PRO A 118 -14.05 -14.44 -21.62
CA PRO A 118 -13.50 -14.13 -20.29
C PRO A 118 -13.32 -12.63 -19.99
N ASP A 119 -13.15 -11.79 -21.01
CA ASP A 119 -13.06 -10.32 -20.87
C ASP A 119 -14.39 -9.63 -20.53
N GLU A 120 -15.50 -10.38 -20.55
CA GLU A 120 -16.84 -9.90 -20.20
C GLU A 120 -17.25 -10.31 -18.77
N LEU A 121 -16.35 -10.90 -17.99
CA LEU A 121 -16.61 -11.28 -16.60
C LEU A 121 -16.93 -10.03 -15.75
N PRO A 122 -18.08 -9.98 -15.06
CA PRO A 122 -18.42 -8.86 -14.19
C PRO A 122 -17.41 -8.70 -13.04
N GLU A 123 -17.04 -7.46 -12.72
CA GLU A 123 -16.15 -7.15 -11.58
C GLU A 123 -16.73 -7.62 -10.23
N GLU A 124 -18.06 -7.62 -10.11
CA GLU A 124 -18.78 -8.16 -8.95
C GLU A 124 -18.48 -9.65 -8.74
N LEU A 125 -18.40 -10.45 -9.81
CA LEU A 125 -18.04 -11.87 -9.70
C LEU A 125 -16.60 -12.05 -9.21
N ALA A 126 -15.68 -11.21 -9.70
CA ALA A 126 -14.30 -11.25 -9.22
C ALA A 126 -14.22 -10.91 -7.72
N THR A 127 -15.09 -10.01 -7.26
CA THR A 127 -15.23 -9.67 -5.84
C THR A 127 -15.83 -10.80 -5.02
N ASP A 128 -16.85 -11.49 -5.53
CA ASP A 128 -17.48 -12.64 -4.86
C ASP A 128 -16.51 -13.83 -4.70
N ILE A 129 -15.67 -14.07 -5.72
CA ILE A 129 -14.75 -15.23 -5.76
C ILE A 129 -13.39 -14.93 -5.09
N LEU A 130 -12.75 -13.80 -5.41
CA LEU A 130 -11.41 -13.45 -4.90
C LEU A 130 -11.45 -12.54 -3.67
N GLY A 131 -12.63 -12.03 -3.31
CA GLY A 131 -12.80 -10.97 -2.31
C GLY A 131 -12.53 -9.58 -2.89
N SER A 132 -12.51 -8.57 -2.02
CA SER A 132 -12.19 -7.19 -2.41
C SER A 132 -10.81 -7.08 -3.06
N ARG A 133 -10.63 -6.09 -3.96
CA ARG A 133 -9.31 -5.80 -4.55
C ARG A 133 -8.24 -5.66 -3.47
N ARG A 134 -7.06 -6.19 -3.77
CA ARG A 134 -5.90 -6.02 -2.88
C ARG A 134 -5.41 -4.60 -3.01
N ARG A 135 -5.43 -3.86 -1.90
CA ARG A 135 -4.94 -2.48 -1.88
C ARG A 135 -3.46 -2.46 -1.54
N VAL A 136 -2.69 -1.75 -2.35
CA VAL A 136 -1.26 -1.52 -2.16
C VAL A 136 -1.04 -0.02 -2.03
N LEU A 137 -0.38 0.38 -0.94
CA LEU A 137 0.06 1.76 -0.73
C LEU A 137 1.57 1.82 -0.94
N PHE A 138 1.99 2.52 -1.98
CA PHE A 138 3.39 2.82 -2.22
C PHE A 138 3.79 4.08 -1.45
N THR A 139 4.87 3.98 -0.67
CA THR A 139 5.36 5.07 0.18
C THR A 139 6.80 5.42 -0.19
N GLU A 140 7.26 6.58 0.25
CA GLU A 140 8.67 6.94 0.15
C GLU A 140 9.53 6.13 1.13
N GLY A 141 10.85 6.36 1.08
CA GLY A 141 11.79 5.74 2.00
C GLY A 141 12.07 4.25 1.73
N SER A 142 12.71 3.59 2.69
CA SER A 142 13.09 2.18 2.63
C SER A 142 12.24 1.32 3.57
N SER A 143 12.47 0.00 3.61
CA SER A 143 11.83 -0.90 4.57
C SER A 143 12.10 -0.57 6.04
N THR A 144 13.09 0.28 6.32
CA THR A 144 13.45 0.74 7.67
C THR A 144 13.06 2.19 7.93
N SER A 145 12.28 2.80 7.03
CA SER A 145 11.76 4.17 7.20
C SER A 145 10.62 4.22 8.22
N LEU A 146 10.34 5.43 8.73
CA LEU A 146 9.24 5.70 9.64
C LEU A 146 7.86 5.50 8.99
N ASP A 147 7.78 5.61 7.67
CA ASP A 147 6.59 5.39 6.86
C ASP A 147 5.97 4.01 7.10
N VAL A 148 6.80 2.96 7.05
CA VAL A 148 6.29 1.58 7.06
C VAL A 148 5.54 1.26 8.37
N PRO A 149 6.12 1.47 9.58
CA PRO A 149 5.40 1.24 10.83
C PRO A 149 4.14 2.12 10.98
N MET A 150 4.22 3.41 10.64
CA MET A 150 3.09 4.34 10.75
C MET A 150 1.91 3.87 9.89
N TYR A 151 2.14 3.71 8.59
CA TYR A 151 1.05 3.40 7.67
C TYR A 151 0.55 1.96 7.80
N SER A 152 1.37 1.02 8.30
CA SER A 152 0.92 -0.34 8.59
C SER A 152 -0.12 -0.39 9.71
N VAL A 153 0.02 0.49 10.70
CA VAL A 153 -0.95 0.59 11.81
C VAL A 153 -2.20 1.37 11.41
N LEU A 154 -2.05 2.42 10.60
CA LEU A 154 -3.18 3.22 10.11
C LEU A 154 -4.02 2.44 9.09
N PHE A 155 -3.40 1.60 8.26
CA PHE A 155 -4.06 0.84 7.19
C PHE A 155 -3.80 -0.68 7.29
N PRO A 156 -4.34 -1.37 8.32
CA PRO A 156 -3.99 -2.77 8.60
C PRO A 156 -4.41 -3.77 7.51
N LYS A 157 -5.34 -3.39 6.62
CA LYS A 157 -5.80 -4.21 5.49
C LYS A 157 -5.10 -3.89 4.17
N VAL A 158 -4.11 -2.98 4.18
CA VAL A 158 -3.43 -2.48 3.00
C VAL A 158 -1.97 -2.96 3.01
N SER A 159 -1.46 -3.39 1.86
CA SER A 159 -0.05 -3.75 1.71
C SER A 159 0.80 -2.50 1.54
N ILE A 160 1.61 -2.15 2.53
CA ILE A 160 2.53 -1.01 2.47
C ILE A 160 3.83 -1.41 1.75
N ARG A 161 4.24 -0.64 0.74
CA ARG A 161 5.41 -0.94 -0.11
C ARG A 161 6.30 0.30 -0.32
N PRO A 162 7.44 0.41 0.38
CA PRO A 162 8.36 1.53 0.20
C PRO A 162 9.05 1.48 -1.17
N LYS A 163 9.24 2.66 -1.79
CA LYS A 163 9.84 2.82 -3.14
C LYS A 163 11.04 3.78 -3.19
N GLY A 164 11.50 4.27 -2.04
CA GLY A 164 12.69 5.12 -1.94
C GLY A 164 12.39 6.59 -2.16
N SER A 165 11.91 6.96 -3.34
CA SER A 165 11.65 8.36 -3.73
C SER A 165 10.24 8.55 -4.29
N CYS A 166 9.72 9.78 -4.15
CA CYS A 166 8.47 10.22 -4.78
C CYS A 166 8.36 9.82 -6.27
N LYS A 167 9.44 9.96 -7.05
CA LYS A 167 9.45 9.54 -8.47
C LYS A 167 9.20 8.04 -8.66
N ASN A 168 9.79 7.21 -7.81
CA ASN A 168 9.58 5.75 -7.88
C ASN A 168 8.17 5.37 -7.40
N VAL A 169 7.60 6.13 -6.46
CA VAL A 169 6.19 5.98 -6.05
C VAL A 169 5.28 6.26 -7.24
N GLN A 170 5.47 7.38 -7.94
CA GLN A 170 4.72 7.72 -9.16
C GLN A 170 4.79 6.61 -10.21
N GLN A 171 5.99 6.15 -10.53
CA GLN A 171 6.18 5.07 -11.51
C GLN A 171 5.50 3.76 -11.09
N ALA A 172 5.54 3.40 -9.80
CA ALA A 172 4.90 2.20 -9.30
C ALA A 172 3.37 2.28 -9.38
N VAL A 173 2.79 3.43 -8.99
CA VAL A 173 1.35 3.67 -9.06
C VAL A 173 0.88 3.66 -10.51
N ALA A 174 1.51 4.45 -11.38
CA ALA A 174 1.17 4.51 -12.80
C ALA A 174 1.30 3.12 -13.47
N GLY A 175 2.36 2.37 -13.16
CA GLY A 175 2.58 1.03 -13.69
C GLY A 175 1.44 0.07 -13.37
N ILE A 176 1.08 -0.08 -12.09
CA ILE A 176 -0.01 -0.98 -11.67
C ILE A 176 -1.36 -0.50 -12.23
N ARG A 177 -1.64 0.80 -12.15
CA ARG A 177 -2.94 1.33 -12.62
C ARG A 177 -3.12 1.21 -14.13
N SER A 178 -2.04 1.27 -14.90
CA SER A 178 -2.09 1.08 -16.37
C SER A 178 -2.48 -0.36 -16.78
N THR A 179 -2.37 -1.32 -15.87
CA THR A 179 -2.66 -2.75 -16.10
C THR A 179 -3.80 -3.28 -15.25
N ASN A 180 -4.72 -2.42 -14.79
CA ASN A 180 -5.84 -2.81 -13.93
C ASN A 180 -6.72 -3.96 -14.48
N SER A 181 -6.78 -4.15 -15.80
CA SER A 181 -7.51 -5.26 -16.43
C SER A 181 -6.82 -6.62 -16.29
N LEU A 182 -5.55 -6.66 -15.88
CA LEU A 182 -4.73 -7.87 -15.80
C LEU A 182 -4.57 -8.38 -14.36
N HIS A 183 -5.03 -7.64 -13.35
CA HIS A 183 -4.85 -8.02 -11.95
C HIS A 183 -5.90 -7.41 -11.01
N HIS A 184 -6.13 -8.08 -9.87
CA HIS A 184 -7.06 -7.63 -8.84
C HIS A 184 -6.38 -6.78 -7.75
N THR A 185 -5.67 -5.72 -8.16
CA THR A 185 -4.87 -4.85 -7.27
C THR A 185 -5.16 -3.38 -7.52
N GLU A 186 -5.41 -2.62 -6.45
CA GLU A 186 -5.49 -1.16 -6.49
C GLU A 186 -4.22 -0.55 -5.91
N ALA A 187 -3.59 0.32 -6.70
CA ALA A 187 -2.42 1.04 -6.26
C ALA A 187 -2.75 2.50 -5.91
N PHE A 188 -2.22 2.90 -4.75
CA PHE A 188 -2.24 4.26 -4.24
C PHE A 188 -0.80 4.67 -3.90
N GLY A 189 -0.50 5.95 -4.00
CA GLY A 189 0.78 6.53 -3.55
C GLY A 189 0.57 7.43 -2.34
N LEU A 190 1.51 7.44 -1.41
CA LEU A 190 1.61 8.42 -0.33
C LEU A 190 3.02 9.00 -0.30
N VAL A 191 3.12 10.31 -0.39
CA VAL A 191 4.39 11.04 -0.49
C VAL A 191 4.44 12.17 0.53
N ASP A 192 5.64 12.54 0.96
CA ASP A 192 5.84 13.70 1.84
C ASP A 192 5.35 14.97 1.12
N ASN A 193 4.74 15.90 1.87
CA ASN A 193 4.28 17.17 1.30
C ASN A 193 5.47 18.00 0.83
N ASP A 194 6.52 18.02 1.65
CA ASP A 194 7.80 18.57 1.30
C ASP A 194 7.77 20.05 0.85
N GLY A 195 6.70 20.78 1.16
CA GLY A 195 6.49 22.16 0.76
C GLY A 195 5.89 22.37 -0.63
N MET A 196 5.27 21.33 -1.20
CA MET A 196 4.60 21.37 -2.51
C MET A 196 3.51 22.45 -2.56
N SER A 197 3.27 22.98 -3.77
CA SER A 197 2.17 23.89 -4.04
C SER A 197 0.83 23.16 -4.10
N GLU A 198 -0.28 23.87 -3.86
CA GLU A 198 -1.63 23.30 -3.97
C GLU A 198 -1.90 22.70 -5.37
N GLN A 199 -1.46 23.38 -6.42
CA GLN A 199 -1.58 22.88 -7.79
C GLN A 199 -0.87 21.53 -7.97
N THR A 200 0.35 21.42 -7.46
CA THR A 200 1.11 20.15 -7.51
C THR A 200 0.39 19.05 -6.73
N ILE A 201 -0.19 19.38 -5.58
CA ILE A 201 -0.96 18.42 -4.78
C ILE A 201 -2.17 17.89 -5.56
N GLU A 202 -2.91 18.76 -6.25
CA GLU A 202 -4.05 18.37 -7.09
C GLU A 202 -3.62 17.46 -8.26
N GLU A 203 -2.50 17.78 -8.92
CA GLU A 203 -1.92 16.95 -9.98
C GLU A 203 -1.62 15.53 -9.48
N PHE A 204 -0.93 15.39 -8.35
CA PHE A 204 -0.66 14.09 -7.72
C PHE A 204 -1.95 13.33 -7.38
N GLN A 205 -2.94 14.02 -6.80
CA GLN A 205 -4.20 13.39 -6.41
C GLN A 205 -4.97 12.83 -7.60
N SER A 206 -4.92 13.51 -8.76
CA SER A 206 -5.52 13.02 -10.01
C SER A 206 -4.90 11.69 -10.48
N GLU A 207 -3.65 11.42 -10.10
CA GLU A 207 -2.91 10.19 -10.39
C GLU A 207 -3.03 9.12 -9.28
N SER A 208 -3.93 9.31 -8.31
CA SER A 208 -4.08 8.46 -7.12
C SER A 208 -2.83 8.42 -6.22
N ILE A 209 -2.09 9.53 -6.20
CA ILE A 209 -0.96 9.75 -5.31
C ILE A 209 -1.32 10.90 -4.38
N TYR A 210 -1.07 10.74 -3.09
CA TYR A 210 -1.58 11.65 -2.09
C TYR A 210 -0.41 12.21 -1.30
N PRO A 211 -0.05 13.48 -1.52
CA PRO A 211 0.87 14.17 -0.63
C PRO A 211 0.26 14.33 0.77
N LEU A 212 1.10 14.25 1.81
CA LEU A 212 0.68 14.50 3.18
C LEU A 212 0.11 15.93 3.36
N SER A 213 -0.78 16.10 4.33
CA SER A 213 -1.24 17.44 4.75
C SER A 213 -0.21 18.18 5.63
N VAL A 214 0.86 17.49 6.01
CA VAL A 214 1.96 17.96 6.85
C VAL A 214 3.28 17.70 6.13
N PHE A 215 4.34 18.38 6.53
CA PHE A 215 5.61 18.40 5.79
C PHE A 215 6.15 17.00 5.45
N SER A 216 6.23 16.10 6.44
CA SER A 216 6.68 14.72 6.24
C SER A 216 6.05 13.76 7.27
N VAL A 217 6.35 12.47 7.15
CA VAL A 217 5.93 11.46 8.12
C VAL A 217 6.34 11.79 9.57
N GLU A 218 7.50 12.43 9.80
CA GLU A 218 7.89 12.89 11.14
C GLU A 218 6.85 13.82 11.76
N SER A 219 6.24 14.69 10.95
CA SER A 219 5.23 15.62 11.45
C SER A 219 4.00 14.88 11.98
N LEU A 220 3.69 13.68 11.46
CA LEU A 220 2.61 12.83 11.99
C LEU A 220 3.00 12.18 13.33
N TYR A 221 4.24 11.69 13.44
CA TYR A 221 4.74 11.13 14.70
C TYR A 221 4.69 12.13 15.85
N TYR A 222 4.99 13.40 15.55
CA TYR A 222 5.05 14.48 16.53
C TYR A 222 3.82 15.40 16.46
N ASP A 223 2.70 14.88 15.95
CA ASP A 223 1.41 15.57 15.99
C ASP A 223 0.92 15.76 17.42
N ALA A 224 0.16 16.83 17.68
CA ALA A 224 -0.34 17.17 19.01
C ALA A 224 -1.14 16.03 19.65
N ASP A 225 -1.97 15.32 18.87
CA ASP A 225 -2.78 14.20 19.37
C ASP A 225 -1.90 13.00 19.77
N VAL A 226 -0.84 12.73 19.00
CA VAL A 226 0.11 11.64 19.29
C VAL A 226 0.94 11.96 20.53
N LEU A 227 1.43 13.19 20.65
CA LEU A 227 2.18 13.66 21.81
C LEU A 227 1.34 13.59 23.09
N ALA A 228 0.06 13.98 23.03
CA ALA A 228 -0.86 13.86 24.16
C ALA A 228 -1.11 12.40 24.56
N ALA A 229 -1.30 11.50 23.58
CA ALA A 229 -1.48 10.08 23.87
C ALA A 229 -0.24 9.44 24.52
N VAL A 230 0.96 9.78 24.04
CA VAL A 230 2.22 9.31 24.63
C VAL A 230 2.43 9.90 26.03
N ALA A 231 2.15 11.19 26.24
CA ALA A 231 2.23 11.82 27.56
C ALA A 231 1.29 11.14 28.57
N LYS A 232 0.05 10.85 28.16
CA LYS A 232 -0.93 10.11 28.97
C LYS A 232 -0.42 8.71 29.35
N TRP A 233 0.17 8.00 28.39
CA TRP A 233 0.76 6.69 28.67
C TRP A 233 1.92 6.77 29.67
N GLN A 234 2.77 7.78 29.55
CA GLN A 234 3.87 8.00 30.48
C GLN A 234 3.36 8.27 31.90
N ALA A 235 2.31 9.09 32.04
CA ALA A 235 1.69 9.39 33.33
C ALA A 235 1.10 8.13 33.99
N VAL A 236 0.35 7.34 33.24
CA VAL A 236 -0.24 6.06 33.72
C VAL A 236 0.84 5.06 34.13
N SER A 237 2.00 5.07 33.45
CA SER A 237 3.11 4.16 33.77
C SER A 237 3.87 4.54 35.04
N CYS A 238 3.75 5.77 35.52
CA CYS A 238 4.47 6.28 36.68
C CYS A 238 3.59 6.51 37.90
N GLU A 239 2.28 6.70 37.73
CA GLU A 239 1.36 7.09 38.80
C GLU A 239 0.00 6.41 38.62
N ALA A 240 -0.58 5.90 39.71
CA ALA A 240 -1.85 5.17 39.69
C ALA A 240 -3.06 6.09 39.93
N ASP A 241 -2.85 7.24 40.58
CA ASP A 241 -3.88 8.22 40.90
C ASP A 241 -4.24 9.09 39.67
N GLU A 242 -5.51 9.10 39.27
CA GLU A 242 -5.99 9.80 38.07
C GLU A 242 -5.81 11.33 38.13
N GLU A 243 -5.97 11.95 39.30
CA GLU A 243 -5.81 13.40 39.46
C GLU A 243 -4.33 13.80 39.31
N LYS A 244 -3.44 12.99 39.88
CA LYS A 244 -2.00 13.18 39.70
C LYS A 244 -1.54 12.88 38.28
N GLN A 245 -2.14 11.90 37.60
CA GLN A 245 -1.87 11.63 36.19
C GLN A 245 -2.16 12.86 35.32
N ALA A 246 -3.29 13.54 35.53
CA ALA A 246 -3.64 14.75 34.78
C ALA A 246 -2.57 15.85 34.92
N ASN A 247 -2.10 16.09 36.16
CA ASN A 247 -1.03 17.05 36.43
C ASN A 247 0.31 16.66 35.75
N ILE A 248 0.64 15.36 35.72
CA ILE A 248 1.83 14.87 35.02
C ILE A 248 1.70 15.09 33.51
N VAL A 249 0.54 14.79 32.92
CA VAL A 249 0.30 15.01 31.48
C VAL A 249 0.45 16.49 31.13
N GLU A 250 -0.17 17.38 31.91
CA GLU A 250 -0.08 18.83 31.69
C GLU A 250 1.37 19.31 31.76
N ALA A 251 2.12 18.86 32.78
CA ALA A 251 3.53 19.21 32.93
C ALA A 251 4.39 18.67 31.76
N LEU A 252 4.15 17.44 31.30
CA LEU A 252 4.85 16.86 30.15
C LEU A 252 4.57 17.65 28.87
N LEU A 253 3.31 17.98 28.59
CA LEU A 253 2.93 18.77 27.42
C LEU A 253 3.54 20.18 27.45
N ALA A 254 3.56 20.83 28.62
CA ALA A 254 4.21 22.12 28.80
C ALA A 254 5.73 22.05 28.56
N ASN A 255 6.38 20.98 29.02
CA ASN A 255 7.80 20.73 28.77
C ASN A 255 8.09 20.48 27.29
N ILE A 256 7.22 19.75 26.57
CA ILE A 256 7.36 19.52 25.12
C ILE A 256 7.41 20.85 24.37
N VAL A 257 6.44 21.74 24.62
CA VAL A 257 6.41 23.06 23.98
C VAL A 257 7.63 23.87 24.36
N THR A 258 8.01 23.88 25.63
CA THR A 258 9.15 24.68 26.12
C THR A 258 10.48 24.21 25.53
N ASP A 259 10.79 22.93 25.63
CA ASP A 259 12.05 22.36 25.15
C ASP A 259 12.12 22.37 23.62
N GLY A 260 10.99 22.14 22.95
CA GLY A 260 10.87 22.22 21.49
C GLY A 260 11.11 23.64 20.98
N ILE A 261 10.53 24.67 21.61
CA ILE A 261 10.75 26.08 21.25
C ILE A 261 12.18 26.52 21.57
N ILE A 262 12.77 26.07 22.68
CA ILE A 262 14.19 26.33 22.98
C ILE A 262 15.08 25.73 21.88
N ALA A 263 14.80 24.49 21.45
CA ALA A 263 15.54 23.86 20.36
C ALA A 263 15.34 24.61 19.03
N ALA A 264 14.13 25.06 18.73
CA ALA A 264 13.81 25.84 17.53
C ALA A 264 14.43 27.25 17.53
N SER A 265 14.67 27.82 18.71
CA SER A 265 15.26 29.16 18.90
C SER A 265 16.79 29.16 18.88
N LYS A 266 17.43 28.00 18.69
CA LYS A 266 18.89 27.93 18.54
C LYS A 266 19.33 28.72 17.33
N GLN A 267 20.47 29.39 17.46
CA GLN A 267 21.05 30.22 16.40
C GLN A 267 21.22 29.41 15.11
N GLY A 268 20.70 29.93 14.00
CA GLY A 268 20.79 29.29 12.68
C GLY A 268 19.68 28.28 12.38
N THR A 269 18.84 27.89 13.35
CA THR A 269 17.77 26.92 13.10
C THR A 269 16.66 27.49 12.23
N ALA A 270 16.22 28.72 12.50
CA ALA A 270 15.18 29.38 11.71
C ALA A 270 15.64 29.61 10.26
N GLU A 271 16.87 30.12 10.08
CA GLU A 271 17.48 30.36 8.78
C GLU A 271 17.66 29.07 8.00
N HIS A 272 18.10 27.99 8.66
CA HIS A 272 18.25 26.69 8.03
C HIS A 272 16.91 26.11 7.57
N LEU A 273 15.88 26.11 8.43
CA LEU A 273 14.58 25.51 8.11
C LEU A 273 13.81 26.31 7.06
N ALA A 274 13.73 27.63 7.22
CA ALA A 274 13.13 28.51 6.24
C ALA A 274 13.89 28.47 4.91
N GLY A 275 15.24 28.42 4.97
CA GLY A 275 16.10 28.33 3.79
C GLY A 275 15.87 27.05 2.99
N ARG A 276 15.77 25.89 3.67
CA ARG A 276 15.50 24.61 3.00
C ARG A 276 14.13 24.57 2.34
N LEU A 277 13.10 25.10 3.01
CA LEU A 277 11.76 25.19 2.44
C LEU A 277 11.73 26.13 1.23
N ALA A 278 12.36 27.30 1.35
CA ALA A 278 12.44 28.28 0.27
C ALA A 278 13.24 27.76 -0.94
N GLU A 279 14.37 27.09 -0.71
CA GLU A 279 15.14 26.44 -1.78
C GLU A 279 14.25 25.47 -2.57
N ARG A 280 13.45 24.68 -1.85
CA ARG A 280 12.56 23.69 -2.46
C ARG A 280 11.46 24.33 -3.30
N GLN A 281 10.77 25.32 -2.75
CA GLN A 281 9.74 26.07 -3.46
C GLN A 281 10.27 26.71 -4.75
N VAL A 282 11.49 27.29 -4.71
CA VAL A 282 12.12 27.87 -5.90
C VAL A 282 12.47 26.79 -6.92
N ARG A 283 13.01 25.63 -6.48
CA ARG A 283 13.31 24.50 -7.37
C ARG A 283 12.05 23.95 -8.04
N ASP A 284 10.97 23.79 -7.30
CA ASP A 284 9.72 23.26 -7.83
C ASP A 284 9.07 24.24 -8.80
N ALA A 285 9.07 25.55 -8.49
CA ALA A 285 8.62 26.60 -9.40
C ALA A 285 9.46 26.69 -10.68
N PHE A 286 10.76 26.42 -10.59
CA PHE A 286 11.64 26.34 -11.75
C PHE A 286 11.30 25.12 -12.62
N LEU A 287 11.17 23.94 -12.00
CA LEU A 287 10.88 22.69 -12.71
C LEU A 287 9.52 22.73 -13.41
N SER A 288 8.51 23.36 -12.82
CA SER A 288 7.18 23.48 -13.43
C SER A 288 7.15 24.40 -14.66
N GLN A 289 8.05 25.38 -14.72
CA GLN A 289 8.19 26.30 -15.87
C GLN A 289 9.08 25.75 -16.98
N MET A 290 9.70 24.57 -16.80
CA MET A 290 10.55 24.00 -17.84
C MET A 290 9.71 23.62 -19.07
N PRO A 291 10.10 24.07 -20.28
CA PRO A 291 9.33 23.85 -21.49
C PRO A 291 9.30 22.37 -21.87
N LYS A 292 8.17 21.91 -22.39
CA LYS A 292 8.02 20.54 -22.89
C LYS A 292 8.60 20.44 -24.30
N ARG A 293 8.81 19.21 -24.77
CA ARG A 293 9.34 18.93 -26.12
C ARG A 293 8.55 19.65 -27.22
N GLU A 294 7.23 19.74 -27.05
CA GLU A 294 6.31 20.39 -27.98
C GLU A 294 6.55 21.90 -28.06
N ASP A 295 6.73 22.55 -26.91
CA ASP A 295 7.00 24.00 -26.81
C ASP A 295 8.34 24.37 -27.45
N LEU A 296 9.35 23.51 -27.29
CA LEU A 296 10.67 23.66 -27.89
C LEU A 296 10.65 23.44 -29.41
N ALA A 297 9.86 22.46 -29.88
CA ALA A 297 9.73 22.16 -31.30
C ALA A 297 9.00 23.27 -32.09
N ALA A 298 8.14 24.04 -31.43
CA ALA A 298 7.40 25.15 -32.03
C ALA A 298 8.25 26.42 -32.29
N ALA A 299 9.54 26.43 -31.94
CA ALA A 299 10.47 27.56 -32.07
C ALA A 299 10.02 28.87 -31.39
N THR A 300 9.04 28.81 -30.49
CA THR A 300 8.58 29.88 -29.60
C THR A 300 9.50 30.08 -28.39
N SER A 301 10.79 29.76 -28.52
CA SER A 301 11.76 29.94 -27.43
C SER A 301 12.07 31.44 -27.24
N GLN A 302 11.20 32.11 -26.50
CA GLN A 302 11.55 33.33 -25.79
C GLN A 302 12.58 33.00 -24.69
N ASP A 303 13.38 33.97 -24.30
CA ASP A 303 14.33 33.83 -23.19
C ASP A 303 13.67 33.15 -21.99
N LEU A 304 14.28 32.07 -21.48
CA LEU A 304 13.86 31.41 -20.25
C LEU A 304 14.23 32.31 -19.06
N GLN A 305 13.39 33.30 -18.78
CA GLN A 305 13.53 34.15 -17.62
C GLN A 305 12.74 33.60 -16.45
N VAL A 306 13.46 33.15 -15.42
CA VAL A 306 12.85 32.70 -14.17
C VAL A 306 12.69 33.89 -13.24
N ASN A 307 11.53 34.52 -13.33
CA ASN A 307 11.15 35.61 -12.44
C ASN A 307 10.50 35.03 -11.17
N ALA A 308 11.33 34.44 -10.30
CA ALA A 308 10.88 33.95 -9.00
C ALA A 308 11.42 34.87 -7.90
N LEU A 309 10.53 35.58 -7.20
CA LEU A 309 10.89 36.22 -5.95
C LEU A 309 11.24 35.14 -4.93
N SER A 310 12.34 35.32 -4.20
CA SER A 310 12.71 34.37 -3.16
C SER A 310 11.62 34.36 -2.07
N PRO A 311 11.05 33.19 -1.74
CA PRO A 311 10.05 33.07 -0.66
C PRO A 311 10.70 33.12 0.73
N TYR A 312 12.04 33.10 0.81
CA TYR A 312 12.78 33.07 2.06
C TYR A 312 12.42 34.19 3.05
N PRO A 313 12.31 35.48 2.65
CA PRO A 313 11.94 36.56 3.57
C PRO A 313 10.57 36.34 4.24
N THR A 314 9.60 35.81 3.48
CA THR A 314 8.27 35.50 4.02
C THR A 314 8.31 34.27 4.93
N GLU A 315 9.06 33.23 4.58
CA GLU A 315 9.17 32.04 5.42
C GLU A 315 9.93 32.29 6.72
N ILE A 316 10.99 33.12 6.71
CA ILE A 316 11.71 33.45 7.95
C ILE A 316 10.83 34.30 8.89
N GLU A 317 10.07 35.27 8.36
CA GLU A 317 9.12 36.06 9.14
C GLU A 317 8.01 35.18 9.74
N ARG A 318 7.49 34.23 8.96
CA ARG A 318 6.51 33.24 9.42
C ARG A 318 7.07 32.37 10.55
N PHE A 319 8.29 31.86 10.38
CA PHE A 319 8.96 31.06 11.41
C PHE A 319 9.15 31.85 12.71
N GLN A 320 9.61 33.11 12.60
CA GLN A 320 9.79 34.00 13.75
C GLN A 320 8.48 34.33 14.47
N THR A 321 7.40 34.50 13.71
CA THR A 321 6.04 34.68 14.25
C THR A 321 5.61 33.46 15.05
N MET A 322 5.82 32.25 14.51
CA MET A 322 5.53 31.00 15.23
C MET A 322 6.38 30.84 16.50
N LEU A 323 7.66 31.23 16.46
CA LEU A 323 8.51 31.24 17.66
C LEU A 323 7.98 32.17 18.75
N THR A 324 7.58 33.38 18.37
CA THR A 324 7.04 34.38 19.32
C THR A 324 5.70 33.93 19.89
N ALA A 325 4.85 33.31 19.07
CA ALA A 325 3.59 32.70 19.49
C ALA A 325 3.76 31.37 20.27
N ARG A 326 4.99 30.83 20.34
CA ARG A 326 5.30 29.49 20.89
C ARG A 326 4.52 28.36 20.21
N ASP A 327 4.22 28.52 18.92
CA ASP A 327 3.50 27.54 18.11
C ASP A 327 4.43 26.43 17.61
N LEU A 328 4.78 25.51 18.51
CA LEU A 328 5.62 24.36 18.19
C LEU A 328 4.97 23.43 17.15
N TYR A 329 3.67 23.21 17.25
CA TYR A 329 2.96 22.27 16.38
C TYR A 329 2.90 22.79 14.93
N GLY A 330 2.68 24.09 14.73
CA GLY A 330 2.78 24.72 13.42
C GLY A 330 4.18 24.61 12.81
N ILE A 331 5.23 24.73 13.63
CA ILE A 331 6.62 24.53 13.17
C ILE A 331 6.84 23.08 12.70
N ILE A 332 6.41 22.10 13.48
CA ILE A 332 6.55 20.67 13.15
C ILE A 332 5.75 20.32 11.89
N ALA A 333 4.55 20.88 11.74
CA ALA A 333 3.68 20.60 10.60
C ALA A 333 4.20 21.19 9.28
N ARG A 334 4.91 22.33 9.32
CA ARG A 334 5.32 23.07 8.11
C ARG A 334 6.77 22.84 7.67
N TYR A 335 7.69 22.54 8.57
CA TYR A 335 9.14 22.58 8.26
C TYR A 335 9.83 21.21 8.35
N PRO A 336 10.97 21.02 7.64
CA PRO A 336 11.78 19.80 7.70
C PRO A 336 12.54 19.64 9.03
N VAL A 337 11.82 19.35 10.12
CA VAL A 337 12.36 19.31 11.49
C VAL A 337 13.22 18.07 11.80
N ARG A 338 13.38 17.12 10.87
CA ARG A 338 14.13 15.86 11.06
C ARG A 338 15.53 16.08 11.66
N HIS A 339 16.23 17.13 11.22
CA HIS A 339 17.62 17.43 11.63
C HIS A 339 17.77 18.73 12.43
N SER A 340 16.67 19.34 12.90
CA SER A 340 16.73 20.60 13.66
C SER A 340 17.08 20.42 15.14
N GLY A 341 17.05 19.19 15.65
CA GLY A 341 17.18 18.90 17.07
C GLY A 341 15.87 19.09 17.88
N ILE A 342 14.82 19.64 17.27
CA ILE A 342 13.49 19.81 17.88
C ILE A 342 12.92 18.45 18.30
N LEU A 343 12.91 17.49 17.38
CA LEU A 343 12.36 16.15 17.65
C LEU A 343 13.07 15.42 18.81
N GLY A 344 14.39 15.64 18.93
CA GLY A 344 15.17 15.09 20.03
C GLY A 344 14.89 15.79 21.37
N ALA A 345 14.62 17.10 21.36
CA ALA A 345 14.21 17.83 22.55
C ALA A 345 12.82 17.36 23.04
N ILE A 346 11.87 17.15 22.13
CA ILE A 346 10.53 16.64 22.45
C ILE A 346 10.59 15.24 23.07
N ALA A 347 11.37 14.33 22.47
CA ALA A 347 11.53 12.98 23.03
C ALA A 347 12.09 13.03 24.48
N LYS A 348 13.08 13.90 24.74
CA LYS A 348 13.64 14.10 26.09
C LYS A 348 12.65 14.74 27.06
N ALA A 349 11.84 15.69 26.60
CA ALA A 349 10.79 16.31 27.42
C ALA A 349 9.78 15.26 27.92
N LEU A 350 9.48 14.27 27.07
CA LEU A 350 8.67 13.09 27.38
C LEU A 350 9.40 11.97 28.14
N LYS A 351 10.65 12.21 28.56
CA LYS A 351 11.50 11.27 29.33
C LYS A 351 11.98 10.02 28.57
N PHE A 352 11.99 10.07 27.23
CA PHE A 352 12.62 9.02 26.42
C PHE A 352 14.14 9.24 26.29
N GLN A 353 14.91 8.15 26.12
CA GLN A 353 16.36 8.21 25.91
C GLN A 353 16.71 8.77 24.53
N GLY A 354 15.90 8.42 23.53
CA GLY A 354 16.06 8.91 22.18
C GLY A 354 14.76 8.94 21.38
N ARG A 355 14.88 9.39 20.13
CA ARG A 355 13.77 9.46 19.19
C ARG A 355 13.19 8.09 18.85
N SER A 356 14.05 7.09 18.65
CA SER A 356 13.62 5.75 18.29
C SER A 356 12.69 5.13 19.34
N ASP A 357 12.96 5.36 20.63
CA ASP A 357 12.11 4.84 21.71
C ASP A 357 10.74 5.52 21.70
N TYR A 358 10.74 6.85 21.56
CA TYR A 358 9.52 7.64 21.42
C TYR A 358 8.69 7.20 20.21
N GLU A 359 9.32 7.08 19.04
CA GLU A 359 8.68 6.69 17.77
C GLU A 359 8.08 5.27 17.88
N ALA A 360 8.78 4.32 18.51
CA ALA A 360 8.25 2.98 18.78
C ALA A 360 7.02 3.02 19.73
N THR A 361 7.09 3.80 20.81
CA THR A 361 5.96 3.97 21.73
C THR A 361 4.77 4.66 21.05
N ALA A 362 5.00 5.67 20.21
CA ALA A 362 3.97 6.34 19.45
C ALA A 362 3.19 5.35 18.56
N ILE A 363 3.89 4.49 17.80
CA ILE A 363 3.26 3.43 17.01
C ILE A 363 2.46 2.47 17.88
N ALA A 364 3.00 2.07 19.03
CA ALA A 364 2.31 1.19 19.97
C ALA A 364 1.08 1.86 20.63
N ARG A 365 0.97 3.20 20.64
CA ARG A 365 -0.24 3.91 21.08
C ARG A 365 -1.26 4.00 19.96
N ILE A 366 -0.83 4.38 18.76
CA ILE A 366 -1.70 4.48 17.58
C ILE A 366 -2.34 3.12 17.26
N SER A 367 -1.65 2.00 17.51
CA SER A 367 -2.21 0.67 17.26
C SER A 367 -3.27 0.23 18.28
N THR A 368 -3.21 0.74 19.50
CA THR A 368 -4.12 0.36 20.59
C THR A 368 -5.25 1.35 20.83
N ASP A 369 -5.09 2.61 20.42
CA ASP A 369 -6.06 3.68 20.60
C ASP A 369 -6.79 3.98 19.28
N GLY A 370 -8.01 3.44 19.14
CA GLY A 370 -8.84 3.64 17.96
C GLY A 370 -9.20 5.11 17.70
N VAL A 371 -9.40 5.90 18.76
CA VAL A 371 -9.75 7.32 18.64
C VAL A 371 -8.57 8.11 18.09
N LEU A 372 -7.36 7.84 18.59
CA LEU A 372 -6.13 8.44 18.05
C LEU A 372 -5.93 8.05 16.59
N ARG A 373 -6.12 6.77 16.26
CA ARG A 373 -6.00 6.29 14.89
C ARG A 373 -6.97 7.02 13.95
N ASP A 374 -8.22 7.20 14.36
CA ASP A 374 -9.23 7.89 13.53
C ASP A 374 -8.88 9.36 13.31
N LYS A 375 -8.36 10.06 14.33
CA LYS A 375 -7.85 11.43 14.18
C LYS A 375 -6.71 11.53 13.16
N LEU A 376 -5.78 10.58 13.17
CA LEU A 376 -4.69 10.54 12.18
C LEU A 376 -5.20 10.19 10.78
N LEU A 377 -6.17 9.28 10.66
CA LEU A 377 -6.81 8.97 9.39
C LEU A 377 -7.52 10.19 8.78
N ILE A 378 -8.15 11.05 9.60
CA ILE A 378 -8.74 12.31 9.12
C ILE A 378 -7.66 13.24 8.54
N LYS A 379 -6.48 13.33 9.16
CA LYS A 379 -5.35 14.12 8.63
C LYS A 379 -4.78 13.54 7.33
N LEU A 380 -4.97 12.24 7.10
CA LEU A 380 -4.61 11.57 5.84
C LEU A 380 -5.73 11.63 4.79
N ALA A 381 -6.82 12.35 5.01
CA ALA A 381 -7.77 12.62 3.93
C ALA A 381 -7.08 13.48 2.84
N PRO A 382 -7.35 13.25 1.54
CA PRO A 382 -8.38 12.36 1.01
C PRO A 382 -7.98 10.88 0.85
N LEU A 383 -6.70 10.52 1.03
CA LEU A 383 -6.22 9.14 0.88
C LEU A 383 -7.00 8.16 1.76
N SER A 384 -7.21 8.49 3.04
CA SER A 384 -7.86 7.58 3.99
C SER A 384 -9.28 7.20 3.56
N THR A 385 -10.00 8.12 2.90
CA THR A 385 -11.31 7.86 2.30
C THR A 385 -11.18 7.03 1.03
N ALA A 386 -10.29 7.43 0.12
CA ALA A 386 -10.11 6.78 -1.17
C ALA A 386 -9.59 5.33 -1.07
N ILE A 387 -8.73 5.04 -0.09
CA ILE A 387 -8.17 3.69 0.13
C ILE A 387 -9.06 2.80 0.99
N SER A 388 -10.09 3.37 1.63
CA SER A 388 -11.05 2.61 2.45
C SER A 388 -12.34 2.29 1.70
N ALA A 389 -12.77 3.18 0.80
CA ALA A 389 -13.78 2.91 -0.23
C ALA A 389 -13.36 1.68 -1.03
#